data_AF-A0A7C7JYF0-F1
#
_entry.id   AF-A0A7C7JYF0-F1
#
_cell.length_a   1.000
_cell.length_b   1.000
_cell.length_c   1.000
_cell.angle_alpha   90.00
_cell.angle_beta   90.00
_cell.angle_gamma   90.00
#
_symmetry.space_group_name_H-M   'P 1'
#
loop_
_entity.id
_entity.type
_entity.pdbx_description
1 polymer ?
#
loop_
_entity_poly.entity_id
_entity_poly.type
_entity_poly.pdbx_seq_one_letter_code
_entity_poly.pdbx_strand_id
1 'polypeptide(L)'
;MRLLITLLFMLNVGVSQNWLQQRIISDQFDKALQHFDDGRFATADNILQRILSKPSGEYELPVNLLAMKISLALDNLEAAKVYGKMILTQYGQHGYISEAFMILGDIFIAEGDLDGAFRMYMRSRQLTDRTTIEKIDTRLISAIQVGISKRTISEQKLTAMGDNETVLNLALSFTHLQKGDPDECVFSLNKIDPALIPEAYFELYEKLLLASYQPATETFTFGVVLALTGKNAPAGKSFLKGLHQSMSRPGQQVKIAYQIEDNQSNPLETVKAVQRLAKNRKLLGIIASLDDNESLAAVNSLQNSTIPIIVRGGGAMSFTDVSDHV
;
A
#
# COMPACT_ATOMS: atom_id res chain seq x y z
N MET A 1 -39.59 51.26 6.72
CA MET A 1 -39.43 50.40 7.91
C MET A 1 -39.92 48.96 7.70
N ARG A 2 -41.12 48.71 7.13
CA ARG A 2 -41.60 47.33 6.80
C ARG A 2 -40.71 46.55 5.82
N LEU A 3 -40.14 47.20 4.80
CA LEU A 3 -39.22 46.59 3.82
C LEU A 3 -37.85 46.21 4.41
N LEU A 4 -37.40 46.87 5.48
CA LEU A 4 -36.12 46.56 6.14
C LEU A 4 -36.25 45.34 7.07
N ILE A 5 -37.43 45.20 7.72
CA ILE A 5 -37.74 44.09 8.62
C ILE A 5 -37.93 42.78 7.84
N THR A 6 -38.57 42.81 6.66
CA THR A 6 -38.65 41.62 5.78
C THR A 6 -37.29 41.22 5.21
N LEU A 7 -36.40 42.17 4.91
CA LEU A 7 -35.03 41.87 4.47
C LEU A 7 -34.19 41.23 5.60
N LEU A 8 -34.31 41.74 6.84
CA LEU A 8 -33.68 41.18 8.04
C LEU A 8 -34.22 39.80 8.44
N PHE A 9 -35.49 39.51 8.16
CA PHE A 9 -36.08 38.19 8.38
C PHE A 9 -35.63 37.18 7.31
N MET A 10 -35.54 37.59 6.04
CA MET A 10 -35.04 36.73 4.95
C MET A 10 -33.55 36.39 5.11
N LEU A 11 -32.73 37.34 5.59
CA LEU A 11 -31.32 37.10 5.91
C LEU A 11 -31.14 36.12 7.08
N ASN A 12 -32.00 36.17 8.11
CA ASN A 12 -31.93 35.23 9.24
C ASN A 12 -32.41 33.82 8.90
N VAL A 13 -33.42 33.67 8.04
CA VAL A 13 -33.91 32.35 7.62
C VAL A 13 -32.86 31.63 6.77
N GLY A 14 -32.19 32.32 5.83
CA GLY A 14 -31.11 31.74 5.03
C GLY A 14 -29.90 31.26 5.84
N VAL A 15 -29.51 32.01 6.87
CA VAL A 15 -28.41 31.63 7.78
C VAL A 15 -28.82 30.45 8.67
N SER A 16 -30.07 30.41 9.15
CA SER A 16 -30.56 29.30 9.99
C SER A 16 -30.68 27.97 9.22
N GLN A 17 -31.09 28.01 7.95
CA GLN A 17 -31.19 26.81 7.10
C GLN A 17 -29.80 26.27 6.72
N ASN A 18 -28.85 27.15 6.42
CA ASN A 18 -27.49 26.74 6.08
C ASN A 18 -26.77 26.11 7.29
N TRP A 19 -26.93 26.68 8.49
CA TRP A 19 -26.39 26.09 9.72
C TRP A 19 -26.96 24.70 10.04
N LEU A 20 -28.29 24.54 9.94
CA LEU A 20 -28.94 23.26 10.20
C LEU A 20 -28.47 22.19 9.20
N GLN A 21 -28.33 22.56 7.93
CA GLN A 21 -27.82 21.68 6.89
C GLN A 21 -26.35 21.27 7.16
N GLN A 22 -25.48 22.22 7.53
CA GLN A 22 -24.10 21.92 7.89
C GLN A 22 -23.99 20.99 9.10
N ARG A 23 -24.87 21.15 10.10
CA ARG A 23 -24.92 20.23 11.25
C ARG A 23 -25.37 18.82 10.88
N ILE A 24 -26.33 18.69 9.96
CA ILE A 24 -26.75 17.38 9.45
C ILE A 24 -25.62 16.72 8.66
N ILE A 25 -24.90 17.48 7.83
CA ILE A 25 -23.73 16.98 7.09
C ILE A 25 -22.65 16.49 8.05
N SER A 26 -22.33 17.27 9.08
CA SER A 26 -21.38 16.89 10.13
C SER A 26 -21.76 15.58 10.81
N ASP A 27 -23.01 15.43 11.29
CA ASP A 27 -23.47 14.19 11.94
C ASP A 27 -23.44 12.98 11.00
N GLN A 28 -23.80 13.18 9.72
CA GLN A 28 -23.71 12.12 8.72
C GLN A 28 -22.27 11.75 8.38
N PHE A 29 -21.38 12.74 8.30
CA PHE A 29 -19.95 12.53 8.06
C PHE A 29 -19.30 11.77 9.22
N ASP A 30 -19.57 12.15 10.46
CA ASP A 30 -19.06 11.47 11.66
C ASP A 30 -19.56 10.01 11.72
N LYS A 31 -20.82 9.77 11.36
CA LYS A 31 -21.35 8.40 11.22
C LYS A 31 -20.63 7.62 10.13
N ALA A 32 -20.42 8.22 8.96
CA ALA A 32 -19.68 7.56 7.88
C ALA A 32 -18.25 7.22 8.31
N LEU A 33 -17.58 8.13 9.03
CA LEU A 33 -16.25 7.92 9.57
C LEU A 33 -16.21 6.78 10.59
N GLN A 34 -17.15 6.74 11.54
CA GLN A 34 -17.26 5.63 12.49
C GLN A 34 -17.48 4.29 11.80
N HIS A 35 -18.35 4.24 10.79
CA HIS A 35 -18.56 3.03 9.99
C HIS A 35 -17.30 2.62 9.21
N PHE A 36 -16.53 3.58 8.70
CA PHE A 36 -15.25 3.32 8.05
C PHE A 36 -14.23 2.74 9.02
N ASP A 37 -14.06 3.34 10.20
CA ASP A 37 -13.12 2.89 11.23
C ASP A 37 -13.47 1.48 11.75
N ASP A 38 -14.77 1.15 11.79
CA ASP A 38 -15.24 -0.19 12.12
C ASP A 38 -15.13 -1.21 10.96
N GLY A 39 -14.54 -0.83 9.82
CA GLY A 39 -14.37 -1.68 8.64
C GLY A 39 -15.66 -1.92 7.83
N ARG A 40 -16.76 -1.23 8.15
CA ARG A 40 -18.06 -1.35 7.44
C ARG A 40 -18.11 -0.44 6.23
N PHE A 41 -17.17 -0.62 5.28
CA PHE A 41 -16.94 0.28 4.14
C PHE A 41 -18.16 0.48 3.25
N ALA A 42 -18.92 -0.58 2.93
CA ALA A 42 -20.13 -0.47 2.11
C ALA A 42 -21.23 0.35 2.81
N THR A 43 -21.32 0.28 4.14
CA THR A 43 -22.27 1.11 4.90
C THR A 43 -21.81 2.56 4.94
N ALA A 44 -20.51 2.79 5.15
CA ALA A 44 -19.91 4.12 5.11
C ALA A 44 -20.14 4.79 3.74
N ASP A 45 -19.92 4.08 2.64
CA ASP A 45 -20.16 4.56 1.27
C ASP A 45 -21.62 4.99 1.08
N ASN A 46 -22.58 4.14 1.47
CA ASN A 46 -24.00 4.44 1.36
C ASN A 46 -24.44 5.71 2.12
N ILE A 47 -23.76 6.05 3.22
CA ILE A 47 -24.01 7.30 3.95
C ILE A 47 -23.36 8.45 3.18
N LEU A 48 -22.10 8.28 2.77
CA LEU A 48 -21.30 9.32 2.13
C LEU A 48 -21.86 9.75 0.76
N GLN A 49 -22.38 8.81 -0.05
CA GLN A 49 -23.00 9.12 -1.34
C GLN A 49 -24.24 10.03 -1.18
N ARG A 50 -24.94 9.97 -0.04
CA ARG A 50 -26.06 10.89 0.25
C ARG A 50 -25.55 12.30 0.51
N ILE A 51 -24.39 12.44 1.18
CA ILE A 51 -23.74 13.74 1.40
C ILE A 51 -23.27 14.31 0.06
N LEU A 52 -22.59 13.50 -0.77
CA LEU A 52 -22.07 13.88 -2.08
C LEU A 52 -23.15 14.27 -3.10
N SER A 53 -24.40 13.83 -2.91
CA SER A 53 -25.52 14.20 -3.79
C SER A 53 -25.92 15.69 -3.73
N LYS A 54 -25.34 16.46 -2.80
CA LYS A 54 -25.63 17.88 -2.56
C LYS A 54 -24.33 18.65 -2.27
N PRO A 55 -24.31 19.98 -2.46
CA PRO A 55 -23.19 20.81 -2.01
C PRO A 55 -22.98 20.64 -0.50
N SER A 56 -21.76 20.29 -0.09
CA SER A 56 -21.41 20.02 1.31
C SER A 56 -20.65 21.17 1.98
N GLY A 57 -20.32 22.23 1.23
CA GLY A 57 -19.67 23.43 1.78
C GLY A 57 -18.30 23.10 2.36
N GLU A 58 -18.09 23.41 3.64
CA GLU A 58 -16.81 23.19 4.32
C GLU A 58 -16.41 21.69 4.38
N TYR A 59 -17.38 20.79 4.26
CA TYR A 59 -17.16 19.34 4.26
C TYR A 59 -16.79 18.76 2.89
N GLU A 60 -16.79 19.54 1.81
CA GLU A 60 -16.51 19.01 0.48
C GLU A 60 -15.17 18.26 0.40
N LEU A 61 -14.10 18.86 0.93
CA LEU A 61 -12.78 18.24 0.90
C LEU A 61 -12.68 17.01 1.83
N PRO A 62 -13.08 17.07 3.11
CA PRO A 62 -13.11 15.89 3.99
C PRO A 62 -13.97 14.74 3.45
N VAL A 63 -15.15 15.05 2.89
CA VAL A 63 -16.06 14.05 2.31
C VAL A 63 -15.41 13.37 1.12
N ASN A 64 -14.81 14.13 0.20
CA ASN A 64 -14.14 13.55 -0.96
C ASN A 64 -12.90 12.72 -0.59
N LEU A 65 -12.15 13.14 0.43
CA LEU A 65 -11.02 12.37 0.94
C LEU A 65 -11.49 11.04 1.57
N LEU A 66 -12.57 11.06 2.35
CA LEU A 66 -13.15 9.83 2.90
C LEU A 66 -13.72 8.94 1.78
N ALA A 67 -14.32 9.52 0.75
CA ALA A 67 -14.83 8.78 -0.42
C ALA A 67 -13.69 8.07 -1.16
N MET A 68 -12.54 8.73 -1.30
CA MET A 68 -11.33 8.14 -1.86
C MET A 68 -10.85 6.93 -1.05
N LYS A 69 -10.78 7.05 0.28
CA LYS A 69 -10.39 5.96 1.18
C LYS A 69 -11.36 4.78 1.13
N ILE A 70 -12.66 5.05 1.14
CA ILE A 70 -13.71 4.03 1.04
C ILE A 70 -13.64 3.32 -0.32
N SER A 71 -13.47 4.05 -1.41
CA SER A 71 -13.34 3.48 -2.75
C SER A 71 -12.14 2.54 -2.84
N LEU A 72 -10.99 2.92 -2.27
CA LEU A 72 -9.83 2.05 -2.16
C LEU A 72 -10.13 0.81 -1.30
N ALA A 73 -10.78 0.97 -0.15
CA ALA A 73 -11.12 -0.15 0.74
C ALA A 73 -12.11 -1.15 0.12
N LEU A 74 -12.92 -0.70 -0.84
CA LEU A 74 -13.84 -1.51 -1.63
C LEU A 74 -13.22 -2.05 -2.93
N ASP A 75 -11.90 -1.89 -3.13
CA ASP A 75 -11.16 -2.26 -4.35
C ASP A 75 -11.69 -1.59 -5.64
N ASN A 76 -12.39 -0.46 -5.49
CA ASN A 76 -12.86 0.36 -6.61
C ASN A 76 -11.81 1.42 -6.96
N LEU A 77 -10.71 0.97 -7.56
CA LEU A 77 -9.52 1.80 -7.84
C LEU A 77 -9.82 2.95 -8.81
N GLU A 78 -10.71 2.75 -9.78
CA GLU A 78 -11.12 3.81 -10.72
C GLU A 78 -11.84 4.96 -10.01
N ALA A 79 -12.82 4.65 -9.14
CA ALA A 79 -13.49 5.68 -8.34
C ALA A 79 -12.51 6.39 -7.42
N ALA A 80 -11.60 5.64 -6.77
CA ALA A 80 -10.59 6.22 -5.89
C ALA A 80 -9.68 7.21 -6.64
N LYS A 81 -9.25 6.90 -7.86
CA LYS A 81 -8.48 7.81 -8.73
C LYS A 81 -9.27 9.04 -9.14
N VAL A 82 -10.57 8.91 -9.43
CA VAL A 82 -11.44 10.05 -9.75
C VAL A 82 -11.50 11.03 -8.58
N TYR A 83 -11.72 10.55 -7.35
CA TYR A 83 -11.67 11.40 -6.15
C TYR A 83 -10.29 12.03 -5.93
N GLY A 84 -9.21 11.25 -6.07
CA GLY A 84 -7.85 11.76 -5.96
C GLY A 84 -7.55 12.88 -6.96
N LYS A 85 -7.93 12.71 -8.23
CA LYS A 85 -7.81 13.75 -9.27
C LYS A 85 -8.59 14.99 -8.89
N MET A 86 -9.84 14.82 -8.46
CA MET A 86 -10.70 15.94 -8.07
C MET A 86 -10.11 16.73 -6.91
N ILE A 87 -9.63 16.05 -5.86
CA ILE A 87 -8.96 16.66 -4.70
C ILE A 87 -7.78 17.53 -5.18
N LEU A 88 -6.89 16.96 -6.00
CA LEU A 88 -5.69 17.63 -6.47
C LEU A 88 -5.95 18.79 -7.45
N THR A 89 -7.00 18.73 -8.26
CA THR A 89 -7.27 19.78 -9.27
C THR A 89 -8.19 20.88 -8.76
N GLN A 90 -9.11 20.59 -7.85
CA GLN A 90 -10.13 21.56 -7.41
C GLN A 90 -9.76 22.29 -6.13
N TYR A 91 -8.95 21.70 -5.25
CA TYR A 91 -8.74 22.23 -3.90
C TYR A 91 -7.36 22.88 -3.66
N GLY A 92 -6.53 23.04 -4.69
CA GLY A 92 -5.24 23.76 -4.60
C GLY A 92 -4.30 23.17 -3.53
N GLN A 93 -3.50 24.02 -2.88
CA GLN A 93 -2.78 23.60 -1.66
C GLN A 93 -3.73 23.63 -0.46
N HIS A 94 -3.84 22.50 0.24
CA HIS A 94 -4.71 22.33 1.38
C HIS A 94 -4.09 21.37 2.41
N GLY A 95 -4.58 21.39 3.66
CA GLY A 95 -3.99 20.58 4.76
C GLY A 95 -3.97 19.07 4.50
N TYR A 96 -4.91 18.55 3.71
CA TYR A 96 -4.99 17.12 3.37
C TYR A 96 -4.17 16.70 2.13
N ILE A 97 -3.38 17.58 1.52
CA ILE A 97 -2.76 17.29 0.22
C ILE A 97 -1.73 16.17 0.33
N SER A 98 -0.97 16.15 1.43
CA SER A 98 -0.04 15.06 1.75
C SER A 98 -0.78 13.74 1.88
N GLU A 99 -1.91 13.72 2.59
CA GLU A 99 -2.73 12.52 2.78
C GLU A 99 -3.33 12.01 1.46
N ALA A 100 -3.79 12.90 0.59
CA ALA A 100 -4.25 12.53 -0.75
C ALA A 100 -3.15 11.84 -1.57
N PHE A 101 -1.92 12.37 -1.56
CA PHE A 101 -0.78 11.70 -2.19
C PHE A 101 -0.44 10.36 -1.54
N MET A 102 -0.54 10.24 -0.21
CA MET A 102 -0.33 8.97 0.47
C MET A 102 -1.34 7.91 -0.01
N ILE A 103 -2.64 8.26 -0.10
CA ILE A 103 -3.68 7.34 -0.57
C ILE A 103 -3.51 7.01 -2.06
N LEU A 104 -3.06 7.96 -2.89
CA LEU A 104 -2.68 7.65 -4.28
C LEU A 104 -1.55 6.61 -4.34
N GLY A 105 -0.60 6.67 -3.41
CA GLY A 105 0.42 5.64 -3.28
C GLY A 105 -0.18 4.27 -2.92
N ASP A 106 -1.11 4.23 -1.97
CA ASP A 106 -1.81 2.99 -1.59
C ASP A 106 -2.63 2.42 -2.78
N ILE A 107 -3.24 3.28 -3.61
CA ILE A 107 -3.92 2.90 -4.86
C ILE A 107 -2.93 2.27 -5.85
N PHE A 108 -1.77 2.88 -6.09
CA PHE A 108 -0.77 2.32 -7.00
C PHE A 108 -0.21 0.98 -6.50
N ILE A 109 -0.07 0.79 -5.18
CA ILE A 109 0.24 -0.53 -4.61
C ILE A 109 -0.85 -1.54 -4.98
N ALA A 110 -2.13 -1.17 -4.82
CA ALA A 110 -3.25 -2.04 -5.19
C ALA A 110 -3.30 -2.35 -6.70
N GLU A 111 -2.79 -1.46 -7.55
CA GLU A 111 -2.63 -1.69 -9.00
C GLU A 111 -1.38 -2.52 -9.36
N GLY A 112 -0.45 -2.70 -8.43
CA GLY A 112 0.84 -3.35 -8.68
C GLY A 112 1.92 -2.42 -9.26
N ASP A 113 1.67 -1.12 -9.32
CA ASP A 113 2.66 -0.12 -9.74
C ASP A 113 3.46 0.40 -8.53
N LEU A 114 4.46 -0.38 -8.14
CA LEU A 114 5.32 -0.05 -7.01
C LEU A 114 6.11 1.26 -7.22
N ASP A 115 6.54 1.54 -8.46
CA ASP A 115 7.29 2.75 -8.78
C ASP A 115 6.39 3.99 -8.72
N GLY A 116 5.16 3.88 -9.24
CA GLY A 116 4.11 4.90 -9.09
C GLY A 116 3.79 5.17 -7.61
N ALA A 117 3.63 4.10 -6.82
CA ALA A 117 3.38 4.20 -5.39
C ALA A 117 4.51 4.95 -4.67
N PHE A 118 5.76 4.57 -4.94
CA PHE A 118 6.94 5.21 -4.34
C PHE A 118 6.99 6.72 -4.64
N ARG A 119 6.68 7.14 -5.88
CA ARG A 119 6.62 8.57 -6.23
C ARG A 119 5.56 9.31 -5.43
N MET A 120 4.39 8.72 -5.27
CA MET A 120 3.30 9.33 -4.52
C MET A 120 3.64 9.44 -3.03
N TYR A 121 4.25 8.41 -2.43
CA TYR A 121 4.73 8.48 -1.05
C TYR A 121 5.85 9.52 -0.86
N MET A 122 6.83 9.60 -1.78
CA MET A 122 7.87 10.63 -1.73
C MET A 122 7.26 12.03 -1.82
N ARG A 123 6.25 12.22 -2.70
CA ARG A 123 5.53 13.49 -2.81
C ARG A 123 4.75 13.83 -1.54
N SER A 124 4.07 12.84 -0.95
CA SER A 124 3.38 12.98 0.32
C SER A 124 4.35 13.41 1.43
N ARG A 125 5.51 12.74 1.53
CA ARG A 125 6.57 13.03 2.50
C ARG A 125 7.07 14.47 2.40
N GLN A 126 7.32 14.95 1.17
CA GLN A 126 7.76 16.33 0.91
C GLN A 126 6.77 17.40 1.38
N LEU A 127 5.48 17.07 1.47
CA LEU A 127 4.40 17.97 1.83
C LEU A 127 3.96 17.80 3.30
N THR A 128 4.56 16.86 4.03
CA THR A 128 4.13 16.48 5.38
C THR A 128 5.03 17.11 6.43
N ASP A 129 4.41 17.64 7.49
CA ASP A 129 5.12 18.09 8.67
C ASP A 129 5.74 16.91 9.43
N ARG A 130 6.92 17.15 10.04
CA ARG A 130 7.70 16.10 10.72
C ARG A 130 6.94 15.33 11.82
N THR A 131 5.88 15.90 12.38
CA THR A 131 5.08 15.29 13.46
C THR A 131 4.17 14.14 13.01
N THR A 132 3.92 14.00 11.70
CA THR A 132 2.98 12.98 11.17
C THR A 132 3.60 12.11 10.06
N ILE A 133 4.91 12.25 9.84
CA ILE A 133 5.65 11.63 8.73
C ILE A 133 5.80 10.10 8.86
N GLU A 134 5.70 9.56 10.08
CA GLU A 134 5.93 8.15 10.41
C GLU A 134 5.08 7.18 9.56
N LYS A 135 3.81 7.54 9.30
CA LYS A 135 2.90 6.73 8.48
C LYS A 135 3.37 6.60 7.03
N ILE A 136 4.03 7.62 6.51
CA ILE A 136 4.57 7.67 5.15
C ILE A 136 5.93 6.98 5.11
N ASP A 137 6.77 7.20 6.13
CA ASP A 137 8.09 6.58 6.24
C ASP A 137 7.97 5.05 6.30
N THR A 138 7.00 4.53 7.06
CA THR A 138 6.70 3.08 7.11
C THR A 138 6.36 2.51 5.73
N ARG A 139 5.53 3.23 4.94
CA ARG A 139 5.16 2.84 3.57
C ARG A 139 6.35 2.89 2.63
N LEU A 140 7.17 3.94 2.72
CA LEU A 140 8.39 4.08 1.93
C LEU A 140 9.40 2.98 2.23
N ILE A 141 9.64 2.66 3.51
CA ILE A 141 10.53 1.56 3.90
C ILE A 141 10.03 0.24 3.32
N SER A 142 8.72 -0.03 3.43
CA SER A 142 8.10 -1.23 2.86
C SER A 142 8.27 -1.28 1.34
N ALA A 143 8.02 -0.16 0.64
CA ALA A 143 8.20 -0.06 -0.80
C ALA A 143 9.67 -0.25 -1.22
N ILE A 144 10.61 0.33 -0.46
CA ILE A 144 12.05 0.13 -0.66
C ILE A 144 12.41 -1.34 -0.52
N GLN A 145 11.89 -2.03 0.50
CA GLN A 145 12.20 -3.44 0.76
C GLN A 145 11.63 -4.41 -0.30
N VAL A 146 10.57 -4.04 -1.00
CA VAL A 146 10.14 -4.75 -2.22
C VAL A 146 11.09 -4.45 -3.38
N GLY A 147 11.63 -3.23 -3.42
CA GLY A 147 12.66 -2.77 -4.33
C GLY A 147 12.07 -1.79 -5.34
N ILE A 148 12.72 -0.65 -5.54
CA ILE A 148 12.29 0.38 -6.50
C ILE A 148 13.22 0.38 -7.72
N SER A 149 12.72 0.70 -8.90
CA SER A 149 13.59 0.75 -10.08
C SER A 149 14.64 1.88 -9.96
N LYS A 150 15.86 1.61 -10.45
CA LYS A 150 16.94 2.62 -10.49
C LYS A 150 16.48 3.89 -11.24
N ARG A 151 15.68 3.73 -12.30
CA ARG A 151 15.10 4.84 -13.07
C ARG A 151 14.24 5.75 -12.19
N THR A 152 13.29 5.17 -11.46
CA THR A 152 12.38 5.92 -10.59
C THR A 152 13.15 6.65 -9.49
N ILE A 153 14.14 6.01 -8.87
CA ILE A 153 14.99 6.65 -7.88
C ILE A 153 15.76 7.83 -8.48
N SER A 154 16.42 7.63 -9.62
CA SER A 154 17.18 8.70 -10.30
C SER A 154 16.31 9.90 -10.67
N GLU A 155 15.08 9.68 -11.14
CA GLU A 155 14.13 10.75 -11.45
C GLU A 155 13.72 11.53 -10.20
N GLN A 156 13.46 10.86 -9.07
CA GLN A 156 13.14 11.51 -7.79
C GLN A 156 14.33 12.30 -7.21
N LYS A 157 15.57 11.83 -7.44
CA LYS A 157 16.78 12.51 -6.96
C LYS A 157 17.00 13.89 -7.61
N LEU A 158 16.40 14.16 -8.77
CA LEU A 158 16.53 15.45 -9.46
C LEU A 158 15.96 16.63 -8.65
N THR A 159 15.01 16.37 -7.74
CA THR A 159 14.32 17.41 -6.95
C THR A 159 14.42 17.20 -5.45
N ALA A 160 15.14 16.16 -5.01
CA ALA A 160 15.28 15.82 -3.60
C ALA A 160 16.26 16.74 -2.88
N MET A 161 15.97 17.05 -1.63
CA MET A 161 16.82 17.85 -0.74
C MET A 161 16.73 17.31 0.69
N GLY A 162 17.79 17.50 1.48
CA GLY A 162 17.86 17.12 2.89
C GLY A 162 17.55 15.64 3.11
N ASP A 163 16.74 15.35 4.14
CA ASP A 163 16.38 13.98 4.54
C ASP A 163 15.78 13.13 3.40
N ASN A 164 15.13 13.74 2.41
CA ASN A 164 14.60 13.00 1.25
C ASN A 164 15.71 12.43 0.35
N GLU A 165 16.85 13.10 0.26
CA GLU A 165 18.01 12.57 -0.47
C GLU A 165 18.58 11.34 0.24
N THR A 166 18.63 11.36 1.57
CA THR A 166 19.00 10.20 2.39
C THR A 166 18.10 9.00 2.10
N VAL A 167 16.76 9.19 2.12
CA VAL A 167 15.81 8.12 1.80
C VAL A 167 16.03 7.55 0.40
N LEU A 168 16.32 8.40 -0.60
CA LEU A 168 16.59 7.95 -1.97
C LEU A 168 17.93 7.23 -2.11
N ASN A 169 18.97 7.62 -1.35
CA ASN A 169 20.23 6.90 -1.31
C ASN A 169 20.06 5.52 -0.67
N LEU A 170 19.27 5.40 0.40
CA LEU A 170 18.91 4.09 0.99
C LEU A 170 18.15 3.21 0.01
N ALA A 171 17.16 3.78 -0.71
CA ALA A 171 16.44 3.08 -1.76
C ALA A 171 17.39 2.57 -2.86
N LEU A 172 18.34 3.40 -3.29
CA LEU A 172 19.33 3.05 -4.30
C LEU A 172 20.26 1.94 -3.83
N SER A 173 20.80 2.06 -2.61
CA SER A 173 21.64 1.05 -1.97
C SER A 173 20.93 -0.30 -1.89
N PHE A 174 19.66 -0.33 -1.46
CA PHE A 174 18.88 -1.55 -1.43
C PHE A 174 18.71 -2.16 -2.84
N THR A 175 18.41 -1.34 -3.84
CA THR A 175 18.29 -1.81 -5.23
C THR A 175 19.61 -2.34 -5.81
N HIS A 176 20.76 -1.81 -5.41
CA HIS A 176 22.07 -2.39 -5.78
C HIS A 176 22.31 -3.74 -5.09
N LEU A 177 22.02 -3.82 -3.79
CA LEU A 177 22.17 -5.05 -3.04
C LEU A 177 21.28 -6.18 -3.59
N GLN A 178 20.04 -5.88 -3.97
CA GLN A 178 19.14 -6.86 -4.60
C GLN A 178 19.73 -7.45 -5.89
N LYS A 179 20.45 -6.63 -6.66
CA LYS A 179 21.10 -7.05 -7.92
C LYS A 179 22.42 -7.78 -7.71
N GLY A 180 22.86 -7.96 -6.46
CA GLY A 180 24.14 -8.58 -6.15
C GLY A 180 25.33 -7.65 -6.32
N ASP A 181 25.13 -6.32 -6.25
CA ASP A 181 26.18 -5.30 -6.38
C ASP A 181 26.51 -4.66 -5.00
N PRO A 182 27.22 -5.36 -4.08
CA PRO A 182 27.52 -4.82 -2.75
C PRO A 182 28.43 -3.58 -2.78
N ASP A 183 29.36 -3.49 -3.73
CA ASP A 183 30.26 -2.33 -3.86
C ASP A 183 29.48 -1.05 -4.18
N GLU A 184 28.52 -1.14 -5.11
CA GLU A 184 27.63 -0.02 -5.45
C GLU A 184 26.64 0.32 -4.33
N CYS A 185 26.26 -0.69 -3.52
CA CYS A 185 25.49 -0.47 -2.30
C CYS A 185 26.28 0.42 -1.33
N VAL A 186 27.54 0.06 -1.01
CA VAL A 186 28.43 0.88 -0.16
C VAL A 186 28.64 2.26 -0.76
N PHE A 187 28.91 2.34 -2.06
CA PHE A 187 29.13 3.63 -2.74
C PHE A 187 27.94 4.58 -2.57
N SER A 188 26.71 4.06 -2.63
CA SER A 188 25.49 4.84 -2.41
C SER A 188 25.27 5.17 -0.93
N LEU A 189 25.62 4.26 0.00
CA LEU A 189 25.55 4.51 1.45
C LEU A 189 26.56 5.58 1.90
N ASN A 190 27.74 5.63 1.31
CA ASN A 190 28.78 6.61 1.64
C ASN A 190 28.40 8.06 1.28
N LYS A 191 27.32 8.26 0.53
CA LYS A 191 26.74 9.59 0.24
C LYS A 191 25.83 10.08 1.36
N ILE A 192 25.53 9.24 2.34
CA ILE A 192 24.68 9.55 3.48
C ILE A 192 25.60 9.94 4.64
N ASP A 193 25.37 11.13 5.22
CA ASP A 193 25.91 11.45 6.53
C ASP A 193 25.11 10.68 7.60
N PRO A 194 25.73 9.76 8.36
CA PRO A 194 25.03 8.97 9.38
C PRO A 194 24.33 9.82 10.44
N ALA A 195 24.81 11.03 10.71
CA ALA A 195 24.21 11.95 11.68
C ALA A 195 22.89 12.58 11.19
N LEU A 196 22.62 12.51 9.89
CA LEU A 196 21.43 13.08 9.23
C LEU A 196 20.40 12.02 8.81
N ILE A 197 20.59 10.77 9.25
CA ILE A 197 19.63 9.69 8.96
C ILE A 197 18.39 9.89 9.83
N PRO A 198 17.19 9.99 9.25
CA PRO A 198 15.96 10.02 10.04
C PRO A 198 15.80 8.71 10.81
N GLU A 199 15.38 8.80 12.08
CA GLU A 199 15.30 7.68 13.02
C GLU A 199 14.61 6.44 12.43
N ALA A 200 13.47 6.63 11.74
CA ALA A 200 12.70 5.56 11.11
C ALA A 200 13.52 4.71 10.11
N TYR A 201 14.57 5.28 9.51
CA TYR A 201 15.39 4.62 8.48
C TYR A 201 16.71 4.07 9.00
N PHE A 202 17.06 4.29 10.27
CA PHE A 202 18.36 3.91 10.81
C PHE A 202 18.58 2.39 10.77
N GLU A 203 17.57 1.61 11.13
CA GLU A 203 17.63 0.15 11.06
C GLU A 203 17.85 -0.35 9.63
N LEU A 204 17.20 0.28 8.63
CA LEU A 204 17.41 -0.05 7.22
C LEU A 204 18.85 0.24 6.79
N TYR A 205 19.40 1.39 7.19
CA TYR A 205 20.78 1.76 6.92
C TYR A 205 21.77 0.73 7.48
N GLU A 206 21.64 0.36 8.75
CA GLU A 206 22.54 -0.62 9.39
C GLU A 206 22.47 -1.98 8.70
N LYS A 207 21.26 -2.45 8.37
CA LYS A 207 21.08 -3.71 7.64
C LYS A 207 21.74 -3.67 6.27
N LEU A 208 21.61 -2.56 5.53
CA LEU A 208 22.25 -2.39 4.23
C LEU A 208 23.77 -2.35 4.34
N LEU A 209 24.30 -1.62 5.32
CA LEU A 209 25.73 -1.53 5.56
C LEU A 209 26.32 -2.91 5.90
N LEU A 210 25.72 -3.64 6.83
CA LEU A 210 26.14 -5.00 7.17
C LEU A 210 26.08 -5.96 5.97
N ALA A 211 25.00 -5.88 5.18
CA ALA A 211 24.82 -6.73 4.02
C ALA A 211 25.82 -6.41 2.88
N SER A 212 26.31 -5.18 2.82
CA SER A 212 27.27 -4.74 1.82
C SER A 212 28.69 -5.29 2.05
N TYR A 213 29.01 -5.77 3.26
CA TYR A 213 30.25 -6.51 3.54
C TYR A 213 30.19 -7.99 3.14
N GLN A 214 29.05 -8.47 2.64
CA GLN A 214 28.88 -9.85 2.19
C GLN A 214 29.27 -9.99 0.71
N PRO A 215 29.66 -11.19 0.25
CA PRO A 215 29.95 -11.44 -1.15
C PRO A 215 28.80 -11.05 -2.09
N ALA A 216 29.16 -10.66 -3.32
CA ALA A 216 28.23 -10.38 -4.40
C ALA A 216 27.34 -11.60 -4.66
N THR A 217 26.04 -11.45 -4.48
CA THR A 217 25.07 -12.52 -4.64
C THR A 217 23.70 -11.92 -4.94
N GLU A 218 23.14 -12.25 -6.10
CA GLU A 218 21.82 -11.78 -6.52
C GLU A 218 20.72 -12.32 -5.59
N THR A 219 19.67 -11.53 -5.36
CA THR A 219 18.54 -11.92 -4.52
C THR A 219 17.29 -12.21 -5.35
N PHE A 220 16.78 -13.44 -5.22
CA PHE A 220 15.51 -13.86 -5.79
C PHE A 220 14.41 -13.84 -4.75
N THR A 221 13.31 -13.17 -5.06
CA THR A 221 12.19 -12.99 -4.13
C THR A 221 10.98 -13.82 -4.59
N PHE A 222 10.38 -14.54 -3.65
CA PHE A 222 9.14 -15.29 -3.85
C PHE A 222 8.02 -14.75 -2.97
N GLY A 223 6.80 -14.73 -3.47
CA GLY A 223 5.62 -14.52 -2.64
C GLY A 223 5.31 -15.77 -1.83
N VAL A 224 4.87 -15.61 -0.59
CA VAL A 224 4.56 -16.73 0.31
C VAL A 224 3.21 -16.50 0.96
N VAL A 225 2.25 -17.40 0.74
CA VAL A 225 0.91 -17.33 1.34
C VAL A 225 0.76 -18.47 2.35
N LEU A 226 0.52 -18.10 3.62
CA LEU A 226 0.45 -19.05 4.73
C LEU A 226 -0.62 -18.61 5.74
N ALA A 227 -1.20 -19.58 6.45
CA ALA A 227 -1.96 -19.30 7.67
C ALA A 227 -0.99 -19.03 8.83
N LEU A 228 -0.77 -17.76 9.17
CA LEU A 228 -0.02 -17.36 10.36
C LEU A 228 -0.94 -17.06 11.55
N THR A 229 -2.22 -16.80 11.25
CA THR A 229 -3.32 -16.69 12.20
C THR A 229 -4.50 -17.61 11.81
N GLY A 230 -5.49 -17.73 12.68
CA GLY A 230 -6.64 -18.63 12.50
C GLY A 230 -6.37 -20.09 12.84
N LYS A 231 -7.29 -20.98 12.41
CA LYS A 231 -7.28 -22.42 12.75
C LYS A 231 -6.01 -23.16 12.31
N ASN A 232 -5.42 -22.76 11.18
CA ASN A 232 -4.28 -23.43 10.54
C ASN A 232 -2.92 -22.77 10.92
N ALA A 233 -2.93 -21.78 11.82
CA ALA A 233 -1.73 -21.05 12.25
C ALA A 233 -0.54 -21.92 12.67
N PRO A 234 -0.71 -23.03 13.42
CA PRO A 234 0.43 -23.88 13.82
C PRO A 234 1.17 -24.48 12.61
N ALA A 235 0.43 -24.88 11.58
CA ALA A 235 1.00 -25.46 10.38
C ALA A 235 1.75 -24.42 9.54
N GLY A 236 1.15 -23.24 9.31
CA GLY A 236 1.79 -22.16 8.54
C GLY A 236 3.03 -21.61 9.24
N LYS A 237 3.03 -21.43 10.56
CA LYS A 237 4.24 -21.04 11.33
C LYS A 237 5.35 -22.08 11.22
N SER A 238 5.01 -23.36 11.24
CA SER A 238 5.99 -24.45 11.08
C SER A 238 6.60 -24.46 9.66
N PHE A 239 5.78 -24.22 8.64
CA PHE A 239 6.24 -24.08 7.26
C PHE A 239 7.16 -22.86 7.09
N LEU A 240 6.77 -21.71 7.64
CA LEU A 240 7.57 -20.49 7.61
C LEU A 240 8.94 -20.69 8.27
N LYS A 241 9.01 -21.40 9.40
CA LYS A 241 10.28 -21.77 10.04
C LYS A 241 11.18 -22.60 9.10
N GLY A 242 10.61 -23.57 8.38
CA GLY A 242 11.33 -24.37 7.39
C GLY A 242 11.85 -23.53 6.22
N LEU A 243 11.05 -22.57 5.73
CA LEU A 243 11.48 -21.61 4.72
C LEU A 243 12.67 -20.77 5.19
N HIS A 244 12.62 -20.22 6.40
CA HIS A 244 13.74 -19.45 6.97
C HIS A 244 15.03 -20.27 7.04
N GLN A 245 14.96 -21.55 7.39
CA GLN A 245 16.12 -22.44 7.41
C GLN A 245 16.69 -22.72 6.02
N SER A 246 15.89 -22.53 4.95
CA SER A 246 16.33 -22.74 3.57
C SER A 246 16.97 -21.50 2.92
N MET A 247 16.83 -20.31 3.51
CA MET A 247 17.32 -19.05 2.94
C MET A 247 18.85 -18.97 2.83
N SER A 248 19.58 -19.73 3.64
CA SER A 248 21.05 -19.64 3.71
C SER A 248 21.65 -21.03 3.83
N ARG A 249 21.89 -21.67 2.69
CA ARG A 249 22.65 -22.93 2.62
C ARG A 249 24.08 -22.66 2.17
N PRO A 250 25.10 -23.25 2.81
CA PRO A 250 26.48 -23.18 2.32
C PRO A 250 26.56 -23.63 0.86
N GLY A 251 27.25 -22.86 0.02
CA GLY A 251 27.41 -23.14 -1.42
C GLY A 251 26.27 -22.65 -2.32
N GLN A 252 25.26 -21.98 -1.78
CA GLN A 252 24.17 -21.39 -2.55
C GLN A 252 24.67 -20.14 -3.32
N GLN A 253 24.48 -20.12 -4.64
CA GLN A 253 24.97 -19.04 -5.52
C GLN A 253 24.03 -17.82 -5.59
N VAL A 254 22.86 -17.90 -4.97
CA VAL A 254 21.84 -16.84 -4.95
C VAL A 254 21.23 -16.70 -3.57
N LYS A 255 20.82 -15.50 -3.16
CA LYS A 255 20.05 -15.28 -1.94
C LYS A 255 18.57 -15.47 -2.25
N ILE A 256 17.84 -16.14 -1.37
CA ILE A 256 16.39 -16.30 -1.49
C ILE A 256 15.72 -15.44 -0.41
N ALA A 257 14.79 -14.60 -0.84
CA ALA A 257 13.95 -13.77 0.03
C ALA A 257 12.46 -14.12 -0.16
N TYR A 258 11.65 -13.82 0.86
CA TYR A 258 10.21 -14.06 0.82
C TYR A 258 9.42 -12.80 1.16
N GLN A 259 8.38 -12.52 0.38
CA GLN A 259 7.31 -11.58 0.73
C GLN A 259 6.14 -12.41 1.28
N ILE A 260 5.85 -12.27 2.58
CA ILE A 260 4.92 -13.14 3.30
C ILE A 260 3.56 -12.47 3.46
N GLU A 261 2.50 -13.19 3.15
CA GLU A 261 1.10 -12.79 3.34
C GLU A 261 0.39 -13.80 4.27
N ASP A 262 -0.26 -13.29 5.32
CA ASP A 262 -1.09 -14.10 6.21
C ASP A 262 -2.51 -14.22 5.63
N ASN A 263 -2.94 -15.44 5.30
CA ASN A 263 -4.27 -15.71 4.79
C ASN A 263 -5.32 -15.94 5.90
N GLN A 264 -4.91 -15.93 7.18
CA GLN A 264 -5.79 -16.06 8.34
C GLN A 264 -6.63 -17.35 8.37
N SER A 265 -6.18 -18.40 7.67
CA SER A 265 -6.96 -19.63 7.46
C SER A 265 -8.30 -19.43 6.71
N ASN A 266 -8.38 -18.44 5.82
CA ASN A 266 -9.61 -18.03 5.13
C ASN A 266 -9.44 -18.07 3.59
N PRO A 267 -10.36 -18.73 2.83
CA PRO A 267 -10.28 -18.78 1.37
C PRO A 267 -10.36 -17.42 0.67
N LEU A 268 -11.19 -16.49 1.14
CA LEU A 268 -11.30 -15.15 0.56
C LEU A 268 -10.02 -14.34 0.77
N GLU A 269 -9.45 -14.40 1.97
CA GLU A 269 -8.16 -13.75 2.25
C GLU A 269 -7.01 -14.41 1.47
N THR A 270 -7.11 -15.72 1.20
CA THR A 270 -6.18 -16.43 0.31
C THR A 270 -6.23 -15.86 -1.11
N VAL A 271 -7.42 -15.69 -1.68
CA VAL A 271 -7.59 -15.07 -3.01
C VAL A 271 -6.97 -13.66 -3.04
N LYS A 272 -7.28 -12.83 -2.04
CA LYS A 272 -6.73 -11.47 -1.95
C LYS A 272 -5.20 -11.47 -1.84
N ALA A 273 -4.63 -12.30 -0.97
CA ALA A 273 -3.18 -12.41 -0.79
C ALA A 273 -2.48 -12.84 -2.07
N VAL A 274 -2.99 -13.88 -2.74
CA VAL A 274 -2.42 -14.38 -4.00
C VAL A 274 -2.52 -13.33 -5.10
N GLN A 275 -3.65 -12.64 -5.24
CA GLN A 275 -3.82 -11.56 -6.22
C GLN A 275 -2.89 -10.37 -5.95
N ARG A 276 -2.70 -9.98 -4.68
CA ARG A 276 -1.72 -8.93 -4.31
C ARG A 276 -0.29 -9.32 -4.72
N LEU A 277 0.13 -10.54 -4.41
CA LEU A 277 1.45 -11.03 -4.79
C LEU A 277 1.61 -11.12 -6.31
N ALA A 278 0.58 -11.59 -7.03
CA ALA A 278 0.61 -11.72 -8.48
C ALA A 278 0.78 -10.38 -9.22
N LYS A 279 0.33 -9.28 -8.63
CA LYS A 279 0.54 -7.92 -9.16
C LYS A 279 2.00 -7.46 -9.04
N ASN A 280 2.79 -8.04 -8.13
CA ASN A 280 4.20 -7.70 -7.95
C ASN A 280 5.10 -8.41 -8.99
N ARG A 281 5.46 -7.68 -10.04
CA ARG A 281 6.30 -8.19 -11.15
C ARG A 281 7.74 -8.54 -10.77
N LYS A 282 8.17 -8.28 -9.53
CA LYS A 282 9.51 -8.65 -9.02
C LYS A 282 9.57 -10.05 -8.42
N LEU A 283 8.42 -10.66 -8.17
CA LEU A 283 8.35 -12.01 -7.61
C LEU A 283 8.59 -13.03 -8.72
N LEU A 284 9.44 -14.02 -8.46
CA LEU A 284 9.67 -15.13 -9.40
C LEU A 284 8.55 -16.17 -9.38
N GLY A 285 7.76 -16.20 -8.32
CA GLY A 285 6.71 -17.19 -8.10
C GLY A 285 6.05 -17.01 -6.74
N ILE A 286 4.95 -17.74 -6.53
CA ILE A 286 4.23 -17.81 -5.26
C ILE A 286 4.36 -19.23 -4.69
N ILE A 287 4.68 -19.33 -3.40
CA ILE A 287 4.72 -20.58 -2.65
C ILE A 287 3.59 -20.55 -1.62
N ALA A 288 2.78 -21.59 -1.57
CA ALA A 288 1.64 -21.65 -0.67
C ALA A 288 1.58 -22.99 0.07
N SER A 289 1.38 -22.93 1.39
CA SER A 289 1.07 -24.11 2.21
C SER A 289 -0.31 -23.91 2.82
N LEU A 290 -1.30 -24.54 2.19
CA LEU A 290 -2.72 -24.26 2.35
C LEU A 290 -3.49 -25.58 2.55
N ASP A 291 -4.71 -25.52 3.10
CA ASP A 291 -5.65 -26.64 3.05
C ASP A 291 -6.27 -26.81 1.65
N ASP A 292 -7.05 -27.86 1.39
CA ASP A 292 -7.58 -28.15 0.06
C ASP A 292 -8.48 -27.02 -0.49
N ASN A 293 -9.31 -26.41 0.36
CA ASN A 293 -10.22 -25.33 -0.03
C ASN A 293 -9.44 -24.05 -0.37
N GLU A 294 -8.46 -23.72 0.48
CA GLU A 294 -7.57 -22.58 0.26
C GLU A 294 -6.68 -22.80 -0.98
N SER A 295 -6.22 -24.02 -1.22
CA SER A 295 -5.41 -24.40 -2.39
C SER A 295 -6.19 -24.17 -3.69
N LEU A 296 -7.44 -24.63 -3.75
CA LEU A 296 -8.32 -24.40 -4.90
C LEU A 296 -8.59 -22.91 -5.10
N ALA A 297 -8.84 -22.17 -4.02
CA ALA A 297 -9.04 -20.72 -4.07
C ALA A 297 -7.81 -19.99 -4.61
N ALA A 298 -6.60 -20.38 -4.18
CA ALA A 298 -5.34 -19.82 -4.65
C ALA A 298 -5.13 -20.06 -6.16
N VAL A 299 -5.29 -21.31 -6.63
CA VAL A 299 -5.10 -21.66 -8.04
C VAL A 299 -6.11 -20.93 -8.93
N ASN A 300 -7.39 -20.92 -8.55
CA ASN A 300 -8.43 -20.24 -9.32
C ASN A 300 -8.24 -18.73 -9.39
N SER A 301 -7.63 -18.12 -8.36
CA SER A 301 -7.36 -16.68 -8.35
C SER A 301 -6.31 -16.25 -9.38
N LEU A 302 -5.51 -17.19 -9.92
CA LEU A 302 -4.41 -16.94 -10.86
C LEU A 302 -4.71 -17.33 -12.31
N GLN A 303 -5.96 -17.63 -12.69
CA GLN A 303 -6.31 -18.06 -14.05
C GLN A 303 -5.79 -17.13 -15.16
N ASN A 304 -5.67 -15.83 -14.87
CA ASN A 304 -5.18 -14.81 -15.82
C ASN A 304 -3.76 -14.29 -15.50
N SER A 305 -3.03 -14.95 -14.61
CA SER A 305 -1.68 -14.53 -14.20
C SER A 305 -0.62 -15.48 -14.75
N THR A 306 0.54 -14.91 -15.12
CA THR A 306 1.69 -15.68 -15.60
C THR A 306 2.67 -16.06 -14.49
N ILE A 307 2.44 -15.61 -13.25
CA ILE A 307 3.30 -15.96 -12.11
C ILE A 307 3.09 -17.44 -11.73
N PRO A 308 4.15 -18.26 -11.65
CA PRO A 308 4.01 -19.65 -11.25
C PRO A 308 3.61 -19.74 -9.77
N ILE A 309 2.73 -20.68 -9.43
CA ILE A 309 2.35 -21.00 -8.05
C ILE A 309 2.69 -22.45 -7.70
N ILE A 310 3.28 -22.65 -6.52
CA ILE A 310 3.57 -23.96 -5.94
C ILE A 310 2.69 -24.12 -4.70
N VAL A 311 1.77 -25.08 -4.72
CA VAL A 311 0.86 -25.35 -3.60
C VAL A 311 1.10 -26.74 -3.03
N ARG A 312 1.24 -26.84 -1.71
CA ARG A 312 1.37 -28.13 -1.01
C ARG A 312 -0.02 -28.74 -0.77
N GLY A 313 -0.47 -29.69 -1.59
CA GLY A 313 -1.76 -30.37 -1.35
C GLY A 313 -2.38 -31.07 -2.56
N GLY A 314 -1.66 -32.02 -3.18
CA GLY A 314 -2.13 -32.74 -4.39
C GLY A 314 -3.01 -33.96 -4.14
N GLY A 315 -3.85 -33.97 -3.10
CA GLY A 315 -4.76 -35.10 -2.84
C GLY A 315 -6.07 -35.03 -3.62
N ALA A 316 -6.64 -33.82 -3.75
CA ALA A 316 -7.95 -33.59 -4.39
C ALA A 316 -7.87 -32.75 -5.69
N MET A 317 -6.71 -32.16 -6.02
CA MET A 317 -6.48 -31.46 -7.28
C MET A 317 -6.16 -32.46 -8.40
N SER A 318 -7.16 -33.25 -8.81
CA SER A 318 -7.05 -34.03 -10.04
C SER A 318 -7.09 -33.06 -11.23
N PHE A 319 -6.01 -32.96 -12.00
CA PHE A 319 -5.92 -32.21 -13.25
C PHE A 319 -6.75 -32.85 -14.39
N THR A 320 -7.94 -33.37 -14.11
CA THR A 320 -8.70 -34.18 -15.08
C THR A 320 -9.55 -33.38 -16.07
N ASP A 321 -9.71 -32.05 -15.93
CA ASP A 321 -10.64 -31.29 -16.79
C ASP A 321 -9.99 -30.19 -17.65
N VAL A 322 -8.67 -30.18 -17.85
CA VAL A 322 -7.97 -29.18 -18.71
C VAL A 322 -7.45 -29.78 -20.03
N SER A 323 -7.85 -30.99 -20.43
CA SER A 323 -7.39 -31.58 -21.71
C SER A 323 -8.25 -31.30 -22.93
N ASP A 324 -9.44 -30.70 -22.80
CA ASP A 324 -10.41 -30.76 -23.91
C ASP A 324 -10.52 -29.49 -24.77
N HIS A 325 -9.69 -28.46 -24.55
CA HIS A 325 -9.69 -27.24 -25.38
C HIS A 325 -8.28 -26.76 -25.76
N VAL A 326 -7.48 -27.62 -26.40
CA VAL A 326 -6.41 -27.20 -27.32
C VAL A 326 -6.94 -27.19 -28.74
#